data_AF-M3HD01-F1
#
_entry.id   AF-M3HD01-F1
#
_cell.length_a   1.000
_cell.length_b   1.000
_cell.length_c   1.000
_cell.angle_alpha   90.00
_cell.angle_beta   90.00
_cell.angle_gamma   90.00
#
_symmetry.space_group_name_H-M   'P 1'
#
loop_
_entity.id
_entity.type
_entity.pdbx_description
1 polymer ?
#
loop_
_entity_poly.entity_id
_entity_poly.type
_entity_poly.pdbx_seq_one_letter_code
_entity_poly.pdbx_strand_id
1 'polypeptide(L)'
;MNSRKTRLTILFSFLCILFCVLIGRVIFLTFWNEREVVLKTGDRIMRGAIYDRRGIELAMTVDSATIGIYPANIYDPNFTAVQLAPYLDMSAEKIEAMIREKSRYFLLKREIDESLGNKIMDLALPGVRREKEYKRVYPHGNLASSLIGFTGMDDDRALSGLEVQYNQDLMTPTESDSSRGSNLHLTIDGLIQYKLEKALGKRFEETGSKKAIGILMEINTGKVLASASFPAFDPNQYNESGEDSHTNWAIRHVYEPGSTMKIFLASVLFNENLIRSDEKFHCPGYVEFGKIKIKCTEAHGHLNLEEILQYSCNVGIIKASQKIPETLLYDYMKKFQFGEKTGFLPNESVGYFPPLKKWTPATSMFMAIGQGISVTPIQLVASAASVVNGGRMLIPRVVSHFSDSYGEILHEFKTQETPIGIRDYTTEKFLER
;
A
#
# COMPACT_ATOMS: atom_id res chain seq x y z
N MET A 1 6.03 -12.33 -74.22
CA MET A 1 7.05 -12.81 -73.26
C MET A 1 7.37 -11.86 -72.10
N ASN A 2 6.88 -10.60 -72.08
CA ASN A 2 7.26 -9.63 -71.04
C ASN A 2 6.41 -9.64 -69.75
N SER A 3 5.10 -9.94 -69.77
CA SER A 3 4.28 -9.76 -68.55
C SER A 3 4.53 -10.80 -67.44
N ARG A 4 5.02 -12.00 -67.78
CA ARG A 4 5.38 -13.04 -66.80
C ARG A 4 6.62 -12.68 -66.00
N LYS A 5 7.63 -12.08 -66.66
CA LYS A 5 8.84 -11.58 -65.99
C LYS A 5 8.52 -10.43 -65.06
N THR A 6 7.72 -9.45 -65.50
CA THR A 6 7.32 -8.31 -64.66
C THR A 6 6.54 -8.73 -63.42
N ARG A 7 5.62 -9.71 -63.53
CA ARG A 7 4.88 -10.25 -62.38
C ARG A 7 5.81 -10.98 -61.39
N LEU A 8 6.78 -11.74 -61.89
CA LEU A 8 7.76 -12.42 -61.04
C LEU A 8 8.66 -11.42 -60.31
N THR A 9 9.09 -10.34 -61.00
CA THR A 9 9.90 -9.28 -60.40
C THR A 9 9.11 -8.53 -59.32
N ILE A 10 7.83 -8.23 -59.55
CA ILE A 10 6.97 -7.58 -58.54
C ILE A 10 6.79 -8.48 -57.32
N LEU A 11 6.53 -9.78 -57.53
CA LEU A 11 6.36 -10.73 -56.43
C LEU A 11 7.67 -10.88 -55.62
N PHE A 12 8.81 -10.96 -56.31
CA PHE A 12 10.12 -11.07 -55.68
C PHE A 12 10.47 -9.81 -54.88
N SER A 13 10.25 -8.62 -55.44
CA SER A 13 10.46 -7.36 -54.72
C SER A 13 9.57 -7.23 -53.48
N PHE A 14 8.31 -7.66 -53.57
CA PHE A 14 7.41 -7.69 -52.42
C PHE A 14 7.93 -8.62 -51.30
N LEU A 15 8.42 -9.80 -51.69
CA LEU A 15 8.95 -10.79 -50.75
C LEU A 15 10.23 -10.30 -50.06
N CYS A 16 11.11 -9.62 -50.81
CA CYS A 16 12.30 -8.97 -50.26
C CYS A 16 11.95 -7.85 -49.27
N ILE A 17 10.95 -7.01 -49.58
CA ILE A 17 10.50 -5.96 -48.66
C ILE A 17 9.95 -6.55 -47.36
N LEU A 18 9.13 -7.62 -47.45
CA LEU A 18 8.62 -8.31 -46.27
C LEU A 18 9.76 -8.86 -45.39
N PHE A 19 10.79 -9.44 -46.02
CA PHE A 19 11.95 -9.96 -45.32
C PHE A 19 12.75 -8.85 -44.62
N CYS A 20 12.94 -7.70 -45.28
CA CYS A 20 13.57 -6.53 -44.67
C CYS A 20 12.79 -5.99 -43.47
N VAL A 21 11.45 -5.97 -43.52
CA VAL A 21 10.61 -5.56 -42.39
C VAL A 21 10.74 -6.55 -41.22
N LEU A 22 10.77 -7.86 -41.50
CA LEU A 22 10.97 -8.87 -40.47
C LEU A 22 12.36 -8.78 -39.82
N ILE A 23 13.42 -8.61 -40.61
CA ILE A 23 14.78 -8.40 -40.09
C ILE A 23 14.84 -7.11 -39.27
N GLY A 24 14.28 -6.01 -39.78
CA GLY A 24 14.20 -4.74 -39.04
C GLY A 24 13.46 -4.87 -37.72
N ARG A 25 12.37 -5.66 -37.69
CA ARG A 25 11.63 -5.96 -36.46
C ARG A 25 12.46 -6.82 -35.50
N VAL A 26 13.18 -7.83 -35.98
CA VAL A 26 14.08 -8.64 -35.15
C VAL A 26 15.18 -7.76 -34.56
N ILE A 27 15.88 -6.95 -35.38
CA ILE A 27 16.91 -6.01 -34.91
C ILE A 27 16.32 -5.02 -33.90
N PHE A 28 15.15 -4.45 -34.15
CA PHE A 28 14.47 -3.56 -33.21
C PHE A 28 14.14 -4.27 -31.88
N LEU A 29 13.66 -5.51 -31.94
CA LEU A 29 13.40 -6.33 -30.75
C LEU A 29 14.70 -6.75 -30.04
N THR A 30 15.82 -6.93 -30.75
CA THR A 30 17.09 -7.34 -30.13
C THR A 30 17.86 -6.17 -29.53
N PHE A 31 17.83 -4.99 -30.16
CA PHE A 31 18.66 -3.84 -29.76
C PHE A 31 17.88 -2.74 -29.03
N TRP A 32 16.58 -2.60 -29.27
CA TRP A 32 15.77 -1.52 -28.68
C TRP A 32 14.86 -2.00 -27.56
N ASN A 33 14.61 -3.31 -27.48
CA ASN A 33 13.90 -3.94 -26.37
C ASN A 33 14.90 -4.44 -25.30
N GLU A 34 15.82 -3.57 -24.87
CA GLU A 34 16.68 -3.80 -23.68
C GLU A 34 15.85 -3.71 -22.38
N ARG A 35 14.85 -4.59 -22.27
CA ARG A 35 14.19 -4.95 -21.01
C ARG A 35 14.17 -6.47 -20.79
N GLU A 36 15.04 -7.20 -21.48
CA GLU A 36 15.39 -8.55 -21.05
C GLU A 36 16.75 -8.47 -20.35
N VAL A 37 16.66 -8.36 -19.03
CA VAL A 37 17.73 -8.73 -18.11
C VAL A 37 18.24 -10.09 -18.57
N VAL A 38 19.46 -10.11 -19.08
CA VAL A 38 20.16 -11.33 -19.47
C VAL A 38 20.40 -12.14 -18.20
N LEU A 39 19.45 -13.01 -17.85
CA LEU A 39 19.62 -14.07 -16.87
C LEU A 39 20.61 -15.10 -17.43
N LYS A 40 21.89 -14.79 -17.34
CA LYS A 40 22.96 -15.78 -17.44
C LYS A 40 22.75 -16.78 -16.28
N THR A 41 22.44 -18.03 -16.62
CA THR A 41 22.62 -19.22 -15.76
C THR A 41 22.12 -19.10 -14.31
N GLY A 42 20.86 -19.51 -14.07
CA GLY A 42 20.48 -20.29 -12.89
C GLY A 42 20.57 -19.68 -11.48
N ASP A 43 21.18 -18.51 -11.29
CA ASP A 43 21.21 -17.85 -10.00
C ASP A 43 19.88 -17.16 -9.76
N ARG A 44 19.08 -17.75 -8.88
CA ARG A 44 17.87 -17.10 -8.38
C ARG A 44 18.29 -15.77 -7.74
N ILE A 45 17.54 -14.72 -8.00
CA ILE A 45 17.75 -13.43 -7.36
C ILE A 45 17.08 -13.48 -5.99
N MET A 46 17.82 -13.15 -4.94
CA MET A 46 17.33 -12.93 -3.60
C MET A 46 16.59 -11.59 -3.55
N ARG A 47 15.30 -11.62 -3.22
CA ARG A 47 14.50 -10.41 -3.03
C ARG A 47 15.10 -9.54 -1.92
N GLY A 48 15.26 -8.25 -2.17
CA GLY A 48 15.79 -7.28 -1.20
C GLY A 48 14.94 -7.17 0.07
N ALA A 49 15.56 -6.78 1.18
CA ALA A 49 14.86 -6.67 2.46
C ALA A 49 14.05 -5.37 2.55
N ILE A 50 13.01 -5.38 3.39
CA ILE A 50 12.24 -4.20 3.77
C ILE A 50 12.57 -3.87 5.21
N TYR A 51 13.07 -2.67 5.47
CA TYR A 51 13.45 -2.19 6.79
C TYR A 51 12.49 -1.11 7.30
N ASP A 52 12.29 -1.08 8.61
CA ASP A 52 11.73 0.09 9.27
C ASP A 52 12.77 1.24 9.32
N ARG A 53 12.37 2.41 9.79
CA ARG A 53 13.24 3.59 9.86
C ARG A 53 14.43 3.45 10.82
N ARG A 54 14.45 2.41 11.66
CA ARG A 54 15.48 2.10 12.66
C ARG A 54 16.38 0.94 12.23
N GLY A 55 16.17 0.39 11.02
CA GLY A 55 16.93 -0.74 10.49
C GLY A 55 16.41 -2.11 10.93
N ILE A 56 15.20 -2.19 11.49
CA ILE A 56 14.56 -3.47 11.83
C ILE A 56 14.03 -4.11 10.55
N GLU A 57 14.38 -5.37 10.31
CA GLU A 57 13.88 -6.15 9.16
C GLU A 57 12.39 -6.47 9.33
N LEU A 58 11.56 -5.88 8.48
CA LEU A 58 10.12 -6.13 8.41
C LEU A 58 9.78 -7.26 7.43
N ALA A 59 10.57 -7.39 6.36
CA ALA A 59 10.51 -8.51 5.44
C ALA A 59 11.93 -8.84 4.95
N MET A 60 12.28 -10.12 4.95
CA MET A 60 13.61 -10.59 4.56
C MET A 60 13.51 -11.87 3.75
N THR A 61 14.57 -12.17 3.02
CA THR A 61 14.67 -13.39 2.23
C THR A 61 15.73 -14.26 2.86
N VAL A 62 15.39 -15.50 3.17
CA VAL A 62 16.31 -16.48 3.74
C VAL A 62 16.61 -17.58 2.73
N ASP A 63 17.81 -18.15 2.81
CA ASP A 63 18.15 -19.36 2.09
C ASP A 63 17.19 -20.49 2.51
N SER A 64 16.63 -21.18 1.53
CA SER A 64 15.81 -22.36 1.76
C SER A 64 16.22 -23.48 0.80
N ALA A 65 15.81 -24.70 1.13
CA ALA A 65 16.05 -25.85 0.30
C ALA A 65 14.73 -26.47 -0.13
N THR A 66 14.73 -27.04 -1.33
CA THR A 66 13.64 -27.86 -1.84
C THR A 66 14.16 -29.25 -2.13
N ILE A 67 13.45 -30.26 -1.62
CA ILE A 67 13.77 -31.66 -1.86
C ILE A 67 12.91 -32.16 -3.01
N GLY A 68 13.58 -32.58 -4.07
CA GLY A 68 12.96 -33.25 -5.22
C GLY A 68 13.39 -34.70 -5.33
N ILE A 69 12.58 -35.48 -6.02
CA ILE A 69 12.81 -36.91 -6.24
C ILE A 69 12.76 -37.21 -7.73
N TYR A 70 13.77 -37.95 -8.20
CA TYR A 70 13.80 -38.66 -9.49
C TYR A 70 13.41 -40.12 -9.26
N PRO A 71 12.15 -40.52 -9.49
CA PRO A 71 11.67 -41.86 -9.13
C PRO A 71 12.42 -43.00 -9.84
N ALA A 72 12.83 -42.77 -11.08
CA ALA A 72 13.63 -43.72 -11.86
C ALA A 72 14.99 -44.07 -11.23
N ASN A 73 15.49 -43.23 -10.32
CA ASN A 73 16.78 -43.41 -9.64
C ASN A 73 16.62 -43.91 -8.20
N ILE A 74 15.39 -44.23 -7.76
CA ILE A 74 15.09 -44.73 -6.42
C ILE A 74 15.04 -46.26 -6.48
N TYR A 75 15.94 -46.93 -5.75
CA TYR A 75 15.97 -48.40 -5.69
C TYR A 75 14.90 -49.00 -4.78
N ASP A 76 14.73 -48.41 -3.60
CA ASP A 76 13.74 -48.85 -2.60
C ASP A 76 12.89 -47.65 -2.16
N PRO A 77 11.66 -47.51 -2.71
CA PRO A 77 10.75 -46.43 -2.35
C PRO A 77 10.36 -46.41 -0.86
N ASN A 78 10.20 -47.58 -0.23
CA ASN A 78 9.81 -47.67 1.17
C ASN A 78 10.96 -47.20 2.05
N PHE A 79 12.16 -47.76 1.85
CA PHE A 79 13.35 -47.34 2.59
C PHE A 79 13.59 -45.83 2.45
N THR A 80 13.53 -45.30 1.22
CA THR A 80 13.71 -43.87 0.98
C THR A 80 12.66 -43.03 1.72
N ALA A 81 11.40 -43.44 1.68
CA ALA A 81 10.32 -42.76 2.37
C ALA A 81 10.50 -42.76 3.90
N VAL A 82 10.88 -43.89 4.49
CA VAL A 82 11.16 -44.01 5.93
C VAL A 82 12.32 -43.12 6.35
N GLN A 83 13.37 -43.01 5.53
CA GLN A 83 14.51 -42.13 5.83
C GLN A 83 14.17 -40.64 5.70
N LEU A 84 13.28 -40.26 4.78
CA LEU A 84 12.88 -38.86 4.56
C LEU A 84 11.81 -38.36 5.53
N ALA A 85 10.90 -39.23 5.98
CA ALA A 85 9.76 -38.86 6.82
C ALA A 85 10.11 -38.02 8.07
N PRO A 86 11.16 -38.35 8.87
CA PRO A 86 11.51 -37.59 10.07
C PRO A 86 11.94 -36.14 9.79
N TYR A 87 12.39 -35.85 8.57
CA TYR A 87 12.91 -34.53 8.19
C TYR A 87 11.88 -33.66 7.51
N LEU A 88 10.83 -34.21 6.90
CA LEU A 88 9.92 -33.46 6.02
C LEU A 88 8.54 -33.19 6.62
N ASP A 89 8.30 -33.65 7.85
CA ASP A 89 6.98 -33.60 8.50
C ASP A 89 5.89 -34.20 7.61
N MET A 90 6.19 -35.38 7.06
CA MET A 90 5.34 -36.14 6.14
C MET A 90 5.41 -37.61 6.53
N SER A 91 4.28 -38.32 6.47
CA SER A 91 4.30 -39.76 6.76
C SER A 91 5.04 -40.52 5.66
N ALA A 92 5.73 -41.61 6.04
CA ALA A 92 6.47 -42.44 5.10
C ALA A 92 5.53 -43.03 4.03
N GLU A 93 4.30 -43.40 4.39
CA GLU A 93 3.31 -43.93 3.47
C GLU A 93 2.95 -42.91 2.38
N LYS A 94 2.79 -41.64 2.75
CA LYS A 94 2.50 -40.56 1.81
C LYS A 94 3.67 -40.34 0.85
N ILE A 95 4.90 -40.32 1.36
CA ILE A 95 6.10 -40.14 0.53
C ILE A 95 6.25 -41.31 -0.43
N GLU A 96 6.14 -42.55 0.07
CA GLU A 96 6.25 -43.76 -0.76
C GLU A 96 5.20 -43.77 -1.88
N ALA A 97 3.94 -43.44 -1.55
CA ALA A 97 2.87 -43.35 -2.53
C ALA A 97 3.21 -42.34 -3.64
N MET A 98 3.70 -41.15 -3.28
CA MET A 98 4.13 -40.14 -4.26
C MET A 98 5.30 -40.63 -5.14
N ILE A 99 6.29 -41.30 -4.55
CA ILE A 99 7.42 -41.88 -5.30
C ILE A 99 6.93 -42.91 -6.33
N ARG A 100 6.00 -43.79 -5.94
CA ARG A 100 5.48 -44.85 -6.82
C ARG A 100 4.52 -44.31 -7.90
N GLU A 101 3.76 -43.27 -7.59
CA GLU A 101 2.79 -42.68 -8.52
C GLU A 101 3.48 -41.89 -9.64
N LYS A 102 4.54 -41.14 -9.32
CA LYS A 102 5.20 -40.25 -10.28
C LYS A 102 6.29 -41.01 -11.05
N SER A 103 6.33 -40.80 -12.37
CA SER A 103 7.36 -41.38 -13.25
C SER A 103 8.48 -40.40 -13.65
N ARG A 104 8.27 -39.11 -13.39
CA ARG A 104 9.21 -38.02 -13.69
C ARG A 104 9.65 -37.34 -12.40
N TYR A 105 10.67 -36.50 -12.50
CA TYR A 105 11.09 -35.63 -11.41
C TYR A 105 9.92 -34.84 -10.84
N PHE A 106 9.82 -34.77 -9.52
CA PHE A 106 8.84 -33.94 -8.83
C PHE A 106 9.42 -33.36 -7.55
N LEU A 107 8.90 -32.20 -7.13
CA LEU A 107 9.24 -31.58 -5.85
C LEU A 107 8.45 -32.27 -4.74
N LEU A 108 9.15 -32.90 -3.79
CA LEU A 108 8.51 -33.58 -2.66
C LEU A 108 8.09 -32.59 -1.57
N LYS A 109 9.00 -31.69 -1.20
CA LYS A 109 8.77 -30.67 -0.17
C LYS A 109 9.60 -29.44 -0.46
N ARG A 110 8.97 -28.27 -0.36
CA ARG A 110 9.56 -26.96 -0.63
C ARG A 110 9.80 -26.17 0.65
N GLU A 111 10.66 -25.16 0.55
CA GLU A 111 10.97 -24.19 1.61
C GLU A 111 11.37 -24.80 2.96
N ILE A 112 12.11 -25.91 2.93
CA ILE A 112 12.71 -26.46 4.15
C ILE A 112 13.95 -25.66 4.54
N ASP A 113 14.26 -25.65 5.82
CA ASP A 113 15.49 -25.03 6.34
C ASP A 113 16.74 -25.60 5.64
N GLU A 114 17.70 -24.74 5.32
CA GLU A 114 18.91 -25.16 4.61
C GLU A 114 19.70 -26.23 5.38
N SER A 115 19.78 -26.12 6.71
CA SER A 115 20.48 -27.12 7.53
C SER A 115 19.80 -28.49 7.47
N LEU A 116 18.47 -28.51 7.36
CA LEU A 116 17.68 -29.72 7.18
C LEU A 116 17.91 -30.33 5.78
N GLY A 117 17.95 -29.49 4.75
CA GLY A 117 18.28 -29.90 3.40
C GLY A 117 19.69 -30.49 3.28
N ASN A 118 20.66 -29.94 4.01
CA ASN A 118 22.01 -30.51 4.11
C ASN A 118 21.99 -31.90 4.76
N LYS A 119 21.33 -32.05 5.91
CA LYS A 119 21.18 -33.34 6.61
C LYS A 119 20.54 -34.43 5.72
N ILE A 120 19.53 -34.07 4.92
CA ILE A 120 18.89 -35.00 3.98
C ILE A 120 19.89 -35.44 2.89
N MET A 121 20.77 -34.55 2.45
CA MET A 121 21.78 -34.88 1.45
C MET A 121 22.91 -35.75 2.00
N ASP A 122 23.24 -35.62 3.28
CA ASP A 122 24.20 -36.49 3.96
C ASP A 122 23.73 -37.96 4.04
N LEU A 123 22.42 -38.23 3.91
CA LEU A 123 21.88 -39.59 3.83
C LEU A 123 22.26 -40.30 2.51
N ALA A 124 22.75 -39.57 1.51
CA ALA A 124 23.18 -40.08 0.21
C ALA A 124 22.14 -40.97 -0.51
N LEU A 125 20.85 -40.66 -0.36
CA LEU A 125 19.75 -41.43 -0.93
C LEU A 125 19.71 -41.28 -2.47
N PRO A 126 19.80 -42.38 -3.25
CA PRO A 126 19.70 -42.34 -4.70
C PRO A 126 18.39 -41.70 -5.16
N GLY A 127 18.43 -40.88 -6.21
CA GLY A 127 17.26 -40.19 -6.74
C GLY A 127 16.75 -38.99 -5.93
N VAL A 128 17.22 -38.76 -4.71
CA VAL A 128 16.89 -37.55 -3.94
C VAL A 128 17.82 -36.41 -4.36
N ARG A 129 17.26 -35.22 -4.55
CA ARG A 129 17.99 -34.01 -4.95
C ARG A 129 17.57 -32.84 -4.07
N ARG A 130 18.51 -31.93 -3.85
CA ARG A 130 18.27 -30.64 -3.24
C ARG A 130 18.41 -29.55 -4.29
N GLU A 131 17.41 -28.69 -4.38
CA GLU A 131 17.48 -27.42 -5.09
C GLU A 131 17.62 -26.28 -4.07
N LYS A 132 18.48 -25.30 -4.37
CA LYS A 132 18.55 -24.07 -3.59
C LYS A 132 17.37 -23.19 -3.98
N GLU A 133 16.57 -22.81 -2.99
CA GLU A 133 15.48 -21.86 -3.13
C GLU A 133 15.68 -20.69 -2.16
N TYR A 134 14.80 -19.70 -2.27
CA TYR A 134 14.69 -18.63 -1.30
C TYR A 134 13.28 -18.62 -0.75
N LYS A 135 13.16 -18.32 0.53
CA LYS A 135 11.87 -18.14 1.20
C LYS A 135 11.75 -16.70 1.66
N ARG A 136 10.61 -16.07 1.37
CA ARG A 136 10.26 -14.76 1.92
C ARG A 136 9.70 -14.94 3.33
N VAL A 137 10.25 -14.20 4.29
CA VAL A 137 9.88 -14.28 5.72
C VAL A 137 9.55 -12.89 6.23
N TYR A 138 8.51 -12.82 7.07
CA TYR A 138 8.06 -11.60 7.75
C TYR A 138 8.25 -11.82 9.27
N PRO A 139 9.42 -11.46 9.84
CA PRO A 139 9.82 -11.88 11.19
C PRO A 139 8.88 -11.42 12.32
N HIS A 140 8.11 -10.36 12.05
CA HIS A 140 7.21 -9.73 13.01
C HIS A 140 5.73 -10.07 12.77
N GLY A 141 5.45 -11.09 11.95
CA GLY A 141 4.09 -11.55 11.65
C GLY A 141 3.21 -10.41 11.15
N ASN A 142 2.15 -10.10 11.89
CA ASN A 142 1.12 -9.14 11.48
C ASN A 142 1.57 -7.67 11.44
N LEU A 143 2.77 -7.35 11.93
CA LEU A 143 3.25 -5.96 12.04
C LEU A 143 3.26 -5.28 10.66
N ALA A 144 2.46 -4.23 10.49
CA ALA A 144 2.29 -3.48 9.25
C ALA A 144 1.91 -4.36 8.02
N SER A 145 1.27 -5.52 8.23
CA SER A 145 1.04 -6.50 7.16
C SER A 145 0.21 -5.96 5.99
N SER A 146 -0.86 -5.20 6.27
CA SER A 146 -1.68 -4.57 5.21
C SER A 146 -0.92 -3.51 4.38
N LEU A 147 0.16 -2.95 4.92
CA LEU A 147 1.02 -2.00 4.22
C LEU A 147 2.09 -2.75 3.43
N ILE A 148 2.87 -3.60 4.11
CA ILE A 148 3.98 -4.36 3.50
C ILE A 148 3.46 -5.27 2.40
N GLY A 149 2.34 -5.94 2.64
CA GLY A 149 1.79 -6.97 1.77
C GLY A 149 2.47 -8.31 1.99
N PHE A 150 2.46 -9.14 0.95
CA PHE A 150 3.03 -10.49 1.00
C PHE A 150 3.40 -10.98 -0.41
N THR A 151 4.19 -12.06 -0.43
CA THR A 151 4.53 -12.84 -1.63
C THR A 151 3.85 -14.21 -1.57
N GLY A 152 3.76 -14.90 -2.69
CA GLY A 152 3.20 -16.24 -2.77
C GLY A 152 4.05 -17.25 -1.99
N MET A 153 3.39 -18.15 -1.25
CA MET A 153 4.06 -19.19 -0.44
C MET A 153 4.91 -20.18 -1.26
N ASP A 154 4.64 -20.28 -2.57
CA ASP A 154 5.28 -21.26 -3.44
C ASP A 154 6.13 -20.65 -4.56
N ASP A 155 5.98 -19.37 -4.90
CA ASP A 155 6.57 -18.81 -6.12
C ASP A 155 7.26 -17.45 -5.95
N ASP A 156 7.39 -16.97 -4.70
CA ASP A 156 7.90 -15.63 -4.33
C ASP A 156 7.29 -14.48 -5.17
N ARG A 157 6.14 -14.73 -5.80
CA ARG A 157 5.46 -13.73 -6.61
C ARG A 157 4.90 -12.69 -5.66
N ALA A 158 5.19 -11.41 -5.88
CA ALA A 158 4.53 -10.37 -5.10
C ALA A 158 3.02 -10.36 -5.35
N LEU A 159 2.23 -10.37 -4.27
CA LEU A 159 0.77 -10.46 -4.34
C LEU A 159 0.04 -9.24 -3.79
N SER A 160 0.61 -8.53 -2.81
CA SER A 160 -0.03 -7.33 -2.22
C SER A 160 0.98 -6.28 -1.75
N GLY A 161 0.48 -5.09 -1.38
CA GLY A 161 1.19 -4.05 -0.66
C GLY A 161 2.46 -3.51 -1.34
N LEU A 162 3.43 -3.13 -0.50
CA LEU A 162 4.74 -2.66 -0.94
C LEU A 162 5.52 -3.74 -1.70
N GLU A 163 5.32 -5.02 -1.39
CA GLU A 163 5.93 -6.14 -2.13
C GLU A 163 5.59 -6.08 -3.62
N VAL A 164 4.33 -5.76 -3.98
CA VAL A 164 3.90 -5.58 -5.38
C VAL A 164 4.39 -4.27 -5.96
N GLN A 165 4.21 -3.18 -5.21
CA GLN A 165 4.53 -1.84 -5.69
C GLN A 165 6.00 -1.70 -6.07
N TYR A 166 6.89 -2.29 -5.28
CA TYR A 166 8.34 -2.19 -5.45
C TYR A 166 8.97 -3.52 -5.87
N ASN A 167 8.17 -4.44 -6.44
CA ASN A 167 8.64 -5.76 -6.87
C ASN A 167 9.86 -5.67 -7.80
N GLN A 168 9.87 -4.71 -8.72
CA GLN A 168 10.98 -4.54 -9.66
C GLN A 168 12.27 -4.18 -8.92
N ASP A 169 12.24 -3.17 -8.04
CA ASP A 169 13.40 -2.72 -7.29
C ASP A 169 13.92 -3.83 -6.35
N LEU A 170 13.01 -4.50 -5.65
CA LEU A 170 13.30 -5.61 -4.75
C LEU A 170 13.89 -6.83 -5.47
N MET A 171 13.69 -6.97 -6.78
CA MET A 171 14.18 -8.11 -7.60
C MET A 171 15.28 -7.72 -8.59
N THR A 172 15.74 -6.47 -8.60
CA THR A 172 16.79 -6.01 -9.51
C THR A 172 18.09 -5.85 -8.74
N PRO A 173 19.10 -6.73 -8.97
CA PRO A 173 20.43 -6.50 -8.46
C PRO A 173 21.02 -5.23 -9.06
N THR A 174 21.61 -4.41 -8.21
CA THR A 174 22.20 -3.11 -8.59
C THR A 174 23.68 -3.21 -8.90
N GLU A 175 24.28 -4.36 -8.60
CA GLU A 175 25.71 -4.62 -8.75
C GLU A 175 25.91 -5.85 -9.64
N SER A 176 26.99 -5.86 -10.42
CA SER A 176 27.28 -6.94 -11.39
C SER A 176 27.47 -8.31 -10.75
N ASP A 177 27.90 -8.35 -9.48
CA ASP A 177 28.21 -9.58 -8.74
C ASP A 177 27.22 -9.87 -7.61
N SER A 178 26.16 -9.06 -7.47
CA SER A 178 25.13 -9.29 -6.47
C SER A 178 24.01 -10.17 -7.05
N SER A 179 23.64 -11.20 -6.30
CA SER A 179 22.42 -11.97 -6.54
C SER A 179 21.24 -11.44 -5.73
N ARG A 180 21.32 -10.22 -5.16
CA ARG A 180 20.29 -9.65 -4.29
C ARG A 180 19.74 -8.33 -4.85
N GLY A 181 18.43 -8.18 -4.84
CA GLY A 181 17.78 -6.93 -5.23
C GLY A 181 17.90 -5.83 -4.18
N SER A 182 17.44 -4.63 -4.54
CA SER A 182 17.56 -3.43 -3.70
C SER A 182 16.79 -3.55 -2.39
N ASN A 183 17.34 -3.01 -1.33
CA ASN A 183 16.68 -2.91 -0.03
C ASN A 183 15.75 -1.70 0.01
N LEU A 184 14.57 -1.84 0.61
CA LEU A 184 13.57 -0.80 0.77
C LEU A 184 13.53 -0.32 2.22
N HIS A 185 13.77 0.97 2.46
CA HIS A 185 13.74 1.56 3.80
C HIS A 185 12.48 2.40 3.99
N LEU A 186 11.66 2.04 4.97
CA LEU A 186 10.40 2.71 5.25
C LEU A 186 10.57 3.90 6.20
N THR A 187 9.57 4.78 6.21
CA THR A 187 9.42 5.82 7.24
C THR A 187 8.72 5.29 8.50
N ILE A 188 8.18 4.08 8.42
CA ILE A 188 7.52 3.37 9.53
C ILE A 188 8.51 3.18 10.67
N ASP A 189 8.08 3.50 11.88
CA ASP A 189 8.78 3.14 13.11
C ASP A 189 8.13 1.88 13.68
N GLY A 190 8.85 0.76 13.74
CA GLY A 190 8.30 -0.52 14.18
C GLY A 190 7.74 -0.48 15.61
N LEU A 191 8.32 0.35 16.49
CA LEU A 191 7.82 0.50 17.86
C LEU A 191 6.52 1.31 17.91
N ILE A 192 6.42 2.39 17.13
CA ILE A 192 5.19 3.18 17.04
C ILE A 192 4.09 2.36 16.37
N GLN A 193 4.40 1.64 15.28
CA GLN A 193 3.49 0.74 14.58
C GLN A 193 2.93 -0.32 15.54
N TYR A 194 3.78 -1.04 16.26
CA TYR A 194 3.35 -2.06 17.21
C TYR A 194 2.43 -1.49 18.30
N LYS A 195 2.78 -0.33 18.86
CA LYS A 195 1.94 0.33 19.89
C LYS A 195 0.58 0.73 19.34
N LEU A 196 0.54 1.26 18.11
CA LEU A 196 -0.70 1.61 17.43
C LEU A 196 -1.57 0.37 17.19
N GLU A 197 -1.01 -0.68 16.59
CA GLU A 197 -1.74 -1.91 16.29
C GLU A 197 -2.26 -2.59 17.55
N LYS A 198 -1.45 -2.64 18.62
CA LYS A 198 -1.87 -3.21 19.90
C LYS A 198 -3.04 -2.45 20.51
N ALA A 199 -2.98 -1.11 20.53
CA ALA A 199 -4.05 -0.29 21.07
C ALA A 199 -5.32 -0.37 20.22
N LEU A 200 -5.17 -0.34 18.89
CA LEU A 200 -6.27 -0.38 17.93
C LEU A 200 -6.94 -1.75 17.89
N GLY A 201 -6.16 -2.84 17.89
CA GLY A 201 -6.64 -4.22 17.90
C GLY A 201 -7.47 -4.53 19.15
N LYS A 202 -7.00 -4.09 20.33
CA LYS A 202 -7.78 -4.20 21.57
C LYS A 202 -9.16 -3.55 21.44
N ARG A 203 -9.24 -2.34 20.87
CA ARG A 203 -10.52 -1.65 20.68
C ARG A 203 -11.38 -2.29 19.59
N PHE A 204 -10.77 -2.75 18.51
CA PHE A 204 -11.44 -3.46 17.44
C PHE A 204 -12.21 -4.68 17.98
N GLU A 205 -11.54 -5.50 18.80
CA GLU A 205 -12.13 -6.66 19.47
C GLU A 205 -13.23 -6.26 20.47
N GLU A 206 -12.94 -5.33 21.40
CA GLU A 206 -13.88 -4.90 22.44
C GLU A 206 -15.20 -4.33 21.87
N THR A 207 -15.12 -3.62 20.74
CA THR A 207 -16.28 -3.00 20.10
C THR A 207 -17.03 -3.90 19.14
N GLY A 208 -16.45 -5.04 18.73
CA GLY A 208 -16.97 -5.84 17.61
C GLY A 208 -17.03 -5.05 16.30
N SER A 209 -16.11 -4.11 16.10
CA SER A 209 -16.07 -3.28 14.90
C SER A 209 -15.79 -4.11 13.65
N LYS A 210 -16.33 -3.72 12.49
CA LYS A 210 -16.04 -4.40 11.21
C LYS A 210 -14.65 -4.06 10.67
N LYS A 211 -14.17 -2.85 10.98
CA LYS A 211 -12.88 -2.29 10.53
C LYS A 211 -12.36 -1.35 11.61
N ALA A 212 -11.04 -1.27 11.75
CA ALA A 212 -10.39 -0.22 12.54
C ALA A 212 -9.13 0.25 11.81
N ILE A 213 -8.92 1.56 11.75
CA ILE A 213 -7.83 2.18 10.99
C ILE A 213 -7.11 3.17 11.91
N GLY A 214 -5.78 3.17 11.88
CA GLY A 214 -4.95 4.12 12.59
C GLY A 214 -3.80 4.59 11.71
N ILE A 215 -3.51 5.89 11.70
CA ILE A 215 -2.42 6.49 10.93
C ILE A 215 -1.71 7.52 11.80
N LEU A 216 -0.38 7.46 11.85
CA LEU A 216 0.45 8.50 12.44
C LEU A 216 1.34 9.09 11.35
N MET A 217 1.21 10.39 11.11
CA MET A 217 1.95 11.12 10.09
C MET A 217 2.69 12.30 10.71
N GLU A 218 3.94 12.50 10.31
CA GLU A 218 4.73 13.67 10.68
C GLU A 218 4.26 14.90 9.90
N ILE A 219 3.80 15.92 10.64
CA ILE A 219 3.07 17.09 10.13
C ILE A 219 3.88 17.95 9.14
N ASN A 220 5.21 17.99 9.28
CA ASN A 220 6.07 18.86 8.48
C ASN A 220 6.75 18.15 7.30
N THR A 221 6.69 16.82 7.22
CA THR A 221 7.43 16.06 6.21
C THR A 221 6.55 15.08 5.42
N GLY A 222 5.33 14.81 5.89
CA GLY A 222 4.44 13.83 5.29
C GLY A 222 4.89 12.38 5.52
N LYS A 223 5.95 12.15 6.30
CA LYS A 223 6.40 10.79 6.64
C LYS A 223 5.34 10.09 7.47
N VAL A 224 4.87 8.94 7.00
CA VAL A 224 3.97 8.08 7.77
C VAL A 224 4.81 7.20 8.69
N LEU A 225 4.66 7.39 10.00
CA LEU A 225 5.40 6.69 11.03
C LEU A 225 4.71 5.38 11.44
N ALA A 226 3.39 5.32 11.28
CA ALA A 226 2.61 4.10 11.46
C ALA A 226 1.33 4.15 10.62
N SER A 227 0.90 3.01 10.09
CA SER A 227 -0.35 2.82 9.38
C SER A 227 -0.89 1.42 9.65
N ALA A 228 -1.96 1.32 10.43
CA ALA A 228 -2.57 0.07 10.87
C ALA A 228 -3.97 -0.08 10.28
N SER A 229 -4.32 -1.28 9.83
CA SER A 229 -5.64 -1.65 9.33
C SER A 229 -6.08 -2.97 9.96
N PHE A 230 -7.31 -3.01 10.46
CA PHE A 230 -7.97 -4.22 10.98
C PHE A 230 -9.23 -4.54 10.14
N PRO A 231 -9.54 -5.83 9.90
CA PRO A 231 -8.83 -7.03 10.39
C PRO A 231 -7.40 -7.14 9.85
N ALA A 232 -6.48 -7.63 10.67
CA ALA A 232 -5.07 -7.83 10.33
C ALA A 232 -4.81 -9.30 9.98
N PHE A 233 -3.67 -9.60 9.38
CA PHE A 233 -3.26 -10.96 9.02
C PHE A 233 -1.76 -11.15 9.18
N ASP A 234 -1.32 -12.40 9.28
CA ASP A 234 0.09 -12.79 9.20
C ASP A 234 0.47 -13.02 7.72
N PRO A 235 1.40 -12.25 7.14
CA PRO A 235 1.90 -12.47 5.80
C PRO A 235 2.51 -13.86 5.57
N ASN A 236 3.06 -14.50 6.61
CA ASN A 236 3.60 -15.86 6.52
C ASN A 236 2.49 -16.92 6.39
N GLN A 237 1.25 -16.57 6.74
CA GLN A 237 0.07 -17.45 6.73
C GLN A 237 -1.14 -16.75 6.08
N TYR A 238 -0.91 -15.97 5.03
CA TYR A 238 -1.94 -15.08 4.46
C TYR A 238 -3.20 -15.84 3.99
N ASN A 239 -3.08 -17.10 3.58
CA ASN A 239 -4.16 -17.96 3.12
C ASN A 239 -5.13 -18.41 4.24
N GLU A 240 -4.75 -18.28 5.51
CA GLU A 240 -5.61 -18.60 6.66
C GLU A 240 -6.54 -17.44 7.03
N SER A 241 -6.32 -16.26 6.45
CA SER A 241 -7.09 -15.04 6.72
C SER A 241 -8.04 -14.71 5.57
N GLY A 242 -9.18 -14.08 5.89
CA GLY A 242 -10.13 -13.62 4.87
C GLY A 242 -9.59 -12.43 4.06
N GLU A 243 -10.02 -12.31 2.80
CA GLU A 243 -9.55 -11.28 1.84
C GLU A 243 -9.62 -9.84 2.38
N ASP A 244 -10.64 -9.52 3.19
CA ASP A 244 -10.79 -8.21 3.84
C ASP A 244 -9.58 -7.86 4.74
N SER A 245 -8.87 -8.85 5.27
CA SER A 245 -7.70 -8.67 6.14
C SER A 245 -6.46 -8.22 5.36
N HIS A 246 -6.37 -8.58 4.08
CA HIS A 246 -5.26 -8.18 3.20
C HIS A 246 -5.37 -6.73 2.73
N THR A 247 -6.52 -6.09 3.00
CA THR A 247 -6.83 -4.76 2.47
C THR A 247 -6.21 -3.67 3.34
N ASN A 248 -5.46 -2.76 2.71
CA ASN A 248 -5.04 -1.52 3.33
C ASN A 248 -6.22 -0.54 3.45
N TRP A 249 -6.94 -0.62 4.57
CA TRP A 249 -8.13 0.20 4.81
C TRP A 249 -7.82 1.69 4.94
N ALA A 250 -6.57 2.09 5.23
CA ALA A 250 -6.15 3.49 5.26
C ALA A 250 -6.30 4.19 3.89
N ILE A 251 -6.18 3.45 2.79
CA ILE A 251 -6.30 3.97 1.42
C ILE A 251 -7.55 3.50 0.69
N ARG A 252 -8.17 2.40 1.14
CA ARG A 252 -9.30 1.76 0.47
C ARG A 252 -10.65 2.14 1.05
N HIS A 253 -10.74 2.39 2.37
CA HIS A 253 -12.01 2.71 3.00
C HIS A 253 -12.48 4.11 2.58
N VAL A 254 -13.73 4.20 2.12
CA VAL A 254 -14.37 5.45 1.75
C VAL A 254 -15.56 5.67 2.68
N TYR A 255 -15.60 6.82 3.33
CA TYR A 255 -16.63 7.16 4.32
C TYR A 255 -16.90 8.66 4.36
N GLU A 256 -18.06 9.04 4.90
CA GLU A 256 -18.36 10.44 5.20
C GLU A 256 -17.60 10.87 6.48
N PRO A 257 -16.74 11.91 6.43
CA PRO A 257 -15.86 12.27 7.54
C PRO A 257 -16.61 12.84 8.76
N GLY A 258 -17.87 13.23 8.61
CA GLY A 258 -18.67 13.79 9.69
C GLY A 258 -18.04 15.04 10.29
N SER A 259 -18.11 15.18 11.62
CA SER A 259 -17.67 16.39 12.32
C SER A 259 -16.18 16.70 12.22
N THR A 260 -15.34 15.76 11.81
CA THR A 260 -13.93 16.05 11.50
C THR A 260 -13.80 17.07 10.36
N MET A 261 -14.81 17.20 9.49
CA MET A 261 -14.84 18.20 8.43
C MET A 261 -14.87 19.65 8.95
N LYS A 262 -15.37 19.88 10.18
CA LYS A 262 -15.55 21.22 10.75
C LYS A 262 -14.24 22.00 10.86
N ILE A 263 -13.11 21.30 11.04
CA ILE A 263 -11.78 21.93 11.12
C ILE A 263 -11.42 22.65 9.81
N PHE A 264 -11.82 22.09 8.66
CA PHE A 264 -11.53 22.71 7.37
C PHE A 264 -12.40 23.95 7.17
N LEU A 265 -13.68 23.91 7.53
CA LEU A 265 -14.57 25.07 7.45
C LEU A 265 -14.10 26.19 8.39
N ALA A 266 -13.74 25.84 9.62
CA ALA A 266 -13.17 26.79 10.57
C ALA A 266 -11.85 27.40 10.04
N SER A 267 -10.98 26.61 9.41
CA SER A 267 -9.75 27.12 8.79
C SER A 267 -10.03 28.14 7.69
N VAL A 268 -11.03 27.92 6.83
CA VAL A 268 -11.41 28.89 5.80
C VAL A 268 -11.98 30.16 6.41
N LEU A 269 -12.85 30.05 7.43
CA LEU A 269 -13.43 31.20 8.12
C LEU A 269 -12.37 32.10 8.76
N PHE A 270 -11.41 31.51 9.46
CA PHE A 270 -10.30 32.25 10.05
C PHE A 270 -9.37 32.82 8.98
N ASN A 271 -9.01 32.01 7.97
CA ASN A 271 -8.07 32.42 6.95
C ASN A 271 -8.57 33.60 6.12
N GLU A 272 -9.86 33.63 5.82
CA GLU A 272 -10.48 34.67 5.02
C GLU A 272 -11.03 35.83 5.87
N ASN A 273 -10.76 35.82 7.19
CA ASN A 273 -11.26 36.81 8.16
C ASN A 273 -12.78 37.02 8.08
N LEU A 274 -13.53 35.93 7.84
CA LEU A 274 -14.99 35.97 7.68
C LEU A 274 -15.74 35.92 9.01
N ILE A 275 -15.01 35.74 10.11
CA ILE A 275 -15.55 35.63 11.46
C ILE A 275 -14.73 36.47 12.43
N ARG A 276 -15.39 37.09 13.40
CA ARG A 276 -14.72 37.76 14.53
C ARG A 276 -14.55 36.79 15.69
N SER A 277 -13.51 36.99 16.51
CA SER A 277 -13.23 36.16 17.69
C SER A 277 -14.34 36.20 18.75
N ASP A 278 -15.08 37.30 18.85
CA ASP A 278 -16.20 37.50 19.78
C ASP A 278 -17.58 37.17 19.20
N GLU A 279 -17.64 36.77 17.92
CA GLU A 279 -18.89 36.46 17.25
C GLU A 279 -19.51 35.17 17.80
N LYS A 280 -20.81 35.23 18.13
CA LYS A 280 -21.56 34.10 18.69
C LYS A 280 -22.72 33.67 17.79
N PHE A 281 -22.92 32.37 17.68
CA PHE A 281 -23.99 31.72 16.94
C PHE A 281 -24.95 31.03 17.89
N HIS A 282 -26.25 31.34 17.78
CA HIS A 282 -27.28 30.70 18.58
C HIS A 282 -27.66 29.31 18.03
N CYS A 283 -27.54 28.27 18.85
CA CYS A 283 -27.95 26.89 18.57
C CYS A 283 -29.17 26.49 19.43
N PRO A 284 -30.40 26.56 18.88
CA PRO A 284 -31.61 26.05 19.55
C PRO A 284 -31.76 24.52 19.45
N GLY A 285 -30.72 23.80 19.04
CA GLY A 285 -30.72 22.35 18.84
C GLY A 285 -31.09 21.89 17.43
N TYR A 286 -31.46 22.81 16.53
CA TYR A 286 -31.69 22.51 15.12
C TYR A 286 -31.50 23.75 14.24
N VAL A 287 -31.36 23.52 12.93
CA VAL A 287 -31.43 24.54 11.89
C VAL A 287 -32.39 24.08 10.80
N GLU A 288 -33.23 24.99 10.31
CA GLU A 288 -34.19 24.74 9.24
C GLU A 288 -33.83 25.57 8.00
N PHE A 289 -33.83 24.91 6.85
CA PHE A 289 -33.62 25.54 5.56
C PHE A 289 -34.62 24.99 4.54
N GLY A 290 -35.64 25.79 4.21
CA GLY A 290 -36.76 25.33 3.41
C GLY A 290 -37.47 24.14 4.06
N LYS A 291 -37.43 22.98 3.41
CA LYS A 291 -38.02 21.72 3.92
C LYS A 291 -37.04 20.85 4.72
N ILE A 292 -35.77 21.24 4.81
CA ILE A 292 -34.70 20.46 5.42
C ILE A 292 -34.54 20.90 6.88
N LYS A 293 -34.54 19.95 7.81
CA LYS A 293 -34.27 20.18 9.23
C LYS A 293 -33.05 19.37 9.66
N ILE A 294 -31.98 20.05 10.02
CA ILE A 294 -30.74 19.43 10.52
C ILE A 294 -30.70 19.61 12.04
N LYS A 295 -30.58 18.51 12.77
CA LYS A 295 -30.54 18.50 14.24
C LYS A 295 -29.10 18.59 14.74
N CYS A 296 -28.94 19.19 15.90
CA CYS A 296 -27.77 19.04 16.76
C CYS A 296 -28.02 17.92 17.77
N THR A 297 -26.97 17.47 18.45
CA THR A 297 -27.07 16.55 19.59
C THR A 297 -27.93 17.14 20.71
N GLU A 298 -27.76 18.43 20.98
CA GLU A 298 -28.52 19.19 21.97
C GLU A 298 -28.60 20.68 21.63
N ALA A 299 -29.37 21.44 22.42
CA ALA A 299 -29.37 22.89 22.36
C ALA A 299 -28.15 23.43 23.13
N HIS A 300 -27.28 24.18 22.45
CA HIS A 300 -26.02 24.65 23.03
C HIS A 300 -26.04 26.15 23.37
N GLY A 301 -27.15 26.86 23.10
CA GLY A 301 -27.21 28.30 23.35
C GLY A 301 -26.30 29.08 22.41
N HIS A 302 -25.61 30.11 22.91
CA HIS A 302 -24.74 30.96 22.09
C HIS A 302 -23.29 30.49 22.17
N LEU A 303 -22.74 30.08 21.03
CA LEU A 303 -21.38 29.55 20.91
C LEU A 303 -20.51 30.40 19.97
N ASN A 304 -19.26 30.64 20.32
CA ASN A 304 -18.23 31.11 19.38
C ASN A 304 -17.70 29.95 18.51
N LEU A 305 -16.77 30.22 17.59
CA LEU A 305 -16.26 29.18 16.68
C LEU A 305 -15.47 28.08 17.40
N GLU A 306 -14.74 28.42 18.46
CA GLU A 306 -14.01 27.46 19.28
C GLU A 306 -14.96 26.50 20.00
N GLU A 307 -15.97 27.05 20.67
CA GLU A 307 -17.04 26.29 21.33
C GLU A 307 -17.83 25.43 20.32
N ILE A 308 -18.03 25.92 19.09
CA ILE A 308 -18.63 25.13 18.00
C ILE A 308 -17.80 23.88 17.70
N LEU A 309 -16.46 23.99 17.66
CA LEU A 309 -15.58 22.84 17.46
C LEU A 309 -15.55 21.92 18.69
N GLN A 310 -15.45 22.50 19.89
CA GLN A 310 -15.39 21.78 21.17
C GLN A 310 -16.65 20.93 21.42
N TYR A 311 -17.83 21.51 21.27
CA TYR A 311 -19.11 20.81 21.44
C TYR A 311 -19.58 20.11 20.16
N SER A 312 -18.80 20.22 19.08
CA SER A 312 -19.16 19.68 17.77
C SER A 312 -20.57 20.14 17.33
N CYS A 313 -20.86 21.42 17.47
CA CYS A 313 -22.19 21.96 17.20
C CYS A 313 -22.50 22.04 15.69
N ASN A 314 -23.41 21.19 15.20
CA ASN A 314 -23.85 21.19 13.80
C ASN A 314 -24.50 22.52 13.38
N VAL A 315 -25.38 23.07 14.24
CA VAL A 315 -26.10 24.31 13.93
C VAL A 315 -25.15 25.50 13.85
N GLY A 316 -24.21 25.58 14.80
CA GLY A 316 -23.23 26.65 14.84
C GLY A 316 -22.34 26.65 13.60
N ILE A 317 -21.77 25.49 13.22
CA ILE A 317 -20.90 25.43 12.05
C ILE A 317 -21.65 25.71 10.75
N ILE A 318 -22.90 25.25 10.61
CA ILE A 318 -23.73 25.53 9.42
C ILE A 318 -23.99 27.03 9.29
N LYS A 319 -24.32 27.71 10.39
CA LYS A 319 -24.54 29.15 10.39
C LYS A 319 -23.25 29.93 10.10
N ALA A 320 -22.13 29.50 10.66
CA ALA A 320 -20.84 30.13 10.41
C ALA A 320 -20.41 29.93 8.94
N SER A 321 -20.57 28.72 8.39
CA SER A 321 -20.15 28.39 7.01
C SER A 321 -20.94 29.14 5.94
N GLN A 322 -22.15 29.63 6.24
CA GLN A 322 -22.93 30.47 5.32
C GLN A 322 -22.24 31.80 4.97
N LYS A 323 -21.23 32.21 5.74
CA LYS A 323 -20.40 33.38 5.42
C LYS A 323 -19.36 33.12 4.34
N ILE A 324 -19.09 31.85 4.02
CA ILE A 324 -18.10 31.47 3.00
C ILE A 324 -18.81 31.44 1.64
N PRO A 325 -18.35 32.22 0.64
CA PRO A 325 -18.84 32.09 -0.73
C PRO A 325 -18.64 30.65 -1.25
N GLU A 326 -19.64 30.08 -1.94
CA GLU A 326 -19.60 28.68 -2.37
C GLU A 326 -18.41 28.35 -3.29
N THR A 327 -18.04 29.26 -4.18
CA THR A 327 -16.86 29.13 -5.05
C THR A 327 -15.57 29.07 -4.24
N LEU A 328 -15.45 29.92 -3.22
CA LEU A 328 -14.30 29.96 -2.33
C LEU A 328 -14.19 28.67 -1.52
N LEU A 329 -15.32 28.21 -0.96
CA LEU A 329 -15.36 26.94 -0.24
C LEU A 329 -14.95 25.77 -1.14
N TYR A 330 -15.48 25.72 -2.37
CA TYR A 330 -15.13 24.69 -3.34
C TYR A 330 -13.63 24.68 -3.64
N ASP A 331 -13.03 25.85 -3.88
CA ASP A 331 -11.61 25.98 -4.17
C ASP A 331 -10.74 25.51 -2.99
N TYR A 332 -11.12 25.83 -1.75
CA TYR A 332 -10.43 25.31 -0.57
C TYR A 332 -10.56 23.80 -0.43
N MET A 333 -11.76 23.23 -0.62
CA MET A 333 -11.94 21.78 -0.55
C MET A 333 -11.12 21.04 -1.62
N LYS A 334 -10.95 21.63 -2.81
CA LYS A 334 -10.03 21.14 -3.85
C LYS A 334 -8.57 21.24 -3.43
N LYS A 335 -8.16 22.36 -2.82
CA LYS A 335 -6.79 22.54 -2.30
C LYS A 335 -6.45 21.57 -1.17
N PHE A 336 -7.43 21.21 -0.34
CA PHE A 336 -7.31 20.11 0.63
C PHE A 336 -7.29 18.71 -0.02
N GLN A 337 -7.32 18.60 -1.35
CA GLN A 337 -7.32 17.37 -2.15
C GLN A 337 -8.51 16.42 -1.92
N PHE A 338 -9.66 16.94 -1.50
CA PHE A 338 -10.85 16.09 -1.44
C PHE A 338 -11.33 15.70 -2.85
N GLY A 339 -11.63 14.41 -3.01
CA GLY A 339 -11.99 13.82 -4.30
C GLY A 339 -10.80 13.49 -5.21
N GLU A 340 -9.55 13.57 -4.71
CA GLU A 340 -8.33 13.30 -5.48
C GLU A 340 -7.40 12.33 -4.73
N LYS A 341 -6.57 11.56 -5.45
CA LYS A 341 -5.58 10.70 -4.79
C LYS A 341 -4.53 11.55 -4.09
N THR A 342 -4.11 11.14 -2.90
CA THR A 342 -3.03 11.80 -2.14
C THR A 342 -1.66 11.52 -2.74
N GLY A 343 -1.50 10.36 -3.40
CA GLY A 343 -0.21 9.90 -3.93
C GLY A 343 0.62 9.09 -2.92
N PHE A 344 0.02 8.70 -1.80
CA PHE A 344 0.62 7.84 -0.78
C PHE A 344 0.96 6.44 -1.32
N LEU A 345 0.01 5.78 -1.99
CA LEU A 345 0.16 4.42 -2.54
C LEU A 345 -0.65 4.24 -3.84
N PRO A 346 -0.25 3.31 -4.73
CA PRO A 346 -1.09 2.91 -5.85
C PRO A 346 -2.41 2.31 -5.34
N ASN A 347 -3.46 2.39 -6.16
CA ASN A 347 -4.81 1.88 -5.85
C ASN A 347 -5.57 2.58 -4.70
N GLU A 348 -5.17 3.80 -4.35
CA GLU A 348 -5.98 4.70 -3.53
C GLU A 348 -7.40 4.89 -4.09
N SER A 349 -8.39 4.76 -3.21
CA SER A 349 -9.73 5.29 -3.45
C SER A 349 -9.68 6.81 -3.40
N VAL A 350 -10.54 7.49 -4.18
CA VAL A 350 -10.57 8.97 -4.24
C VAL A 350 -11.69 9.59 -3.39
N GLY A 351 -12.60 8.77 -2.88
CA GLY A 351 -13.83 9.26 -2.25
C GLY A 351 -14.77 9.93 -3.26
N TYR A 352 -15.54 10.90 -2.80
CA TYR A 352 -16.46 11.68 -3.63
C TYR A 352 -16.51 13.11 -3.15
N PHE A 353 -16.17 14.05 -4.04
CA PHE A 353 -16.38 15.47 -3.84
C PHE A 353 -17.28 16.00 -4.97
N PRO A 354 -18.47 16.54 -4.66
CA PRO A 354 -19.44 16.93 -5.67
C PRO A 354 -18.91 18.12 -6.51
N PRO A 355 -19.00 18.07 -7.85
CA PRO A 355 -18.57 19.19 -8.69
C PRO A 355 -19.46 20.42 -8.44
N LEU A 356 -18.87 21.61 -8.48
CA LEU A 356 -19.52 22.89 -8.13
C LEU A 356 -20.88 23.09 -8.85
N LYS A 357 -20.99 22.71 -10.13
CA LYS A 357 -22.24 22.80 -10.90
C LYS A 357 -23.44 22.02 -10.34
N LYS A 358 -23.20 21.07 -9.43
CA LYS A 358 -24.23 20.28 -8.75
C LYS A 358 -24.57 20.82 -7.36
N TRP A 359 -23.89 21.88 -6.92
CA TRP A 359 -24.14 22.45 -5.60
C TRP A 359 -25.49 23.13 -5.57
N THR A 360 -26.18 22.90 -4.48
CA THR A 360 -27.39 23.63 -4.07
C THR A 360 -27.07 24.31 -2.75
N PRO A 361 -27.88 25.27 -2.28
CA PRO A 361 -27.67 25.87 -0.97
C PRO A 361 -27.60 24.86 0.19
N ALA A 362 -28.19 23.67 0.03
CA ALA A 362 -28.10 22.59 1.03
C ALA A 362 -26.74 21.85 0.99
N THR A 363 -26.06 21.83 -0.15
CA THR A 363 -24.79 21.11 -0.34
C THR A 363 -23.72 21.62 0.61
N SER A 364 -23.54 22.94 0.70
CA SER A 364 -22.58 23.56 1.63
C SER A 364 -22.95 23.31 3.10
N MET A 365 -24.25 23.24 3.44
CA MET A 365 -24.71 22.95 4.80
C MET A 365 -24.40 21.51 5.24
N PHE A 366 -24.70 20.53 4.38
CA PHE A 366 -24.35 19.13 4.67
C PHE A 366 -22.83 18.92 4.68
N MET A 367 -22.12 19.56 3.76
CA MET A 367 -20.66 19.50 3.72
C MET A 367 -20.02 20.10 4.98
N ALA A 368 -20.59 21.17 5.56
CA ALA A 368 -20.10 21.76 6.80
C ALA A 368 -20.12 20.79 8.00
N ILE A 369 -20.97 19.76 7.95
CA ILE A 369 -21.03 18.68 8.95
C ILE A 369 -20.45 17.35 8.43
N GLY A 370 -19.73 17.39 7.30
CA GLY A 370 -19.05 16.26 6.69
C GLY A 370 -19.96 15.23 6.05
N GLN A 371 -21.12 15.64 5.53
CA GLN A 371 -22.09 14.81 4.80
C GLN A 371 -22.17 15.24 3.33
N GLY A 372 -22.50 14.30 2.43
CA GLY A 372 -22.54 14.59 0.99
C GLY A 372 -21.15 14.70 0.34
N ILE A 373 -20.12 14.33 1.09
CA ILE A 373 -18.72 14.19 0.68
C ILE A 373 -18.19 12.89 1.30
N SER A 374 -17.34 12.17 0.58
CA SER A 374 -16.64 11.01 1.14
C SER A 374 -15.15 11.09 0.90
N VAL A 375 -14.39 10.56 1.86
CA VAL A 375 -12.94 10.64 1.92
C VAL A 375 -12.34 9.28 2.28
N THR A 376 -11.05 9.11 2.04
CA THR A 376 -10.24 8.05 2.65
C THR A 376 -9.58 8.54 3.95
N PRO A 377 -9.22 7.63 4.87
CA PRO A 377 -8.49 7.99 6.08
C PRO A 377 -7.19 8.74 5.79
N ILE A 378 -6.41 8.30 4.78
CA ILE A 378 -5.16 8.98 4.42
C ILE A 378 -5.39 10.39 3.87
N GLN A 379 -6.43 10.60 3.05
CA GLN A 379 -6.83 11.94 2.61
C GLN A 379 -7.10 12.84 3.82
N LEU A 380 -7.96 12.40 4.73
CA LEU A 380 -8.35 13.20 5.89
C LEU A 380 -7.14 13.59 6.77
N VAL A 381 -6.22 12.65 7.01
CA VAL A 381 -5.00 12.91 7.79
C VAL A 381 -4.06 13.87 7.07
N ALA A 382 -3.84 13.69 5.76
CA ALA A 382 -3.00 14.56 4.94
C ALA A 382 -3.55 15.99 4.89
N SER A 383 -4.85 16.12 4.64
CA SER A 383 -5.54 17.41 4.61
C SER A 383 -5.50 18.08 5.99
N ALA A 384 -5.76 17.35 7.08
CA ALA A 384 -5.72 17.91 8.43
C ALA A 384 -4.33 18.43 8.80
N ALA A 385 -3.26 17.72 8.40
CA ALA A 385 -1.89 18.20 8.62
C ALA A 385 -1.63 19.56 7.94
N SER A 386 -2.21 19.79 6.75
CA SER A 386 -2.06 21.06 6.04
C SER A 386 -2.66 22.27 6.78
N VAL A 387 -3.67 22.04 7.63
CA VAL A 387 -4.28 23.10 8.46
C VAL A 387 -3.34 23.54 9.58
N VAL A 388 -2.55 22.61 10.12
CA VAL A 388 -1.71 22.85 11.31
C VAL A 388 -0.22 23.00 11.00
N ASN A 389 0.19 22.91 9.73
CA ASN A 389 1.59 23.00 9.32
C ASN A 389 1.97 24.31 8.61
N GLY A 390 1.13 25.35 8.67
CA GLY A 390 1.32 26.60 7.93
C GLY A 390 0.83 26.52 6.49
N GLY A 391 -0.23 25.75 6.22
CA GLY A 391 -0.90 25.77 4.93
C GLY A 391 -0.17 25.08 3.80
N ARG A 392 0.56 24.00 4.08
CA ARG A 392 1.28 23.20 3.08
C ARG A 392 0.67 21.82 2.97
N MET A 393 0.07 21.52 1.82
CA MET A 393 -0.42 20.18 1.53
C MET A 393 0.76 19.28 1.20
N LEU A 394 1.02 18.29 2.04
CA LEU A 394 2.10 17.31 1.88
C LEU A 394 1.56 16.06 1.18
N ILE A 395 2.35 15.49 0.27
CA ILE A 395 2.11 14.14 -0.22
C ILE A 395 2.59 13.17 0.87
N PRO A 396 1.70 12.38 1.50
CA PRO A 396 2.12 11.41 2.50
C PRO A 396 3.04 10.39 1.85
N ARG A 397 4.03 9.90 2.60
CA ARG A 397 4.97 8.89 2.08
C ARG A 397 5.31 7.87 3.14
N VAL A 398 5.48 6.63 2.70
CA VAL A 398 5.87 5.51 3.55
C VAL A 398 7.29 5.00 3.28
N VAL A 399 7.88 5.40 2.16
CA VAL A 399 9.24 5.04 1.77
C VAL A 399 10.17 6.21 2.02
N SER A 400 11.32 5.91 2.63
CA SER A 400 12.41 6.85 2.82
C SER A 400 13.39 6.78 1.67
N HIS A 401 13.95 5.61 1.39
CA HIS A 401 14.97 5.44 0.36
C HIS A 401 15.13 3.97 -0.05
N PHE A 402 15.84 3.75 -1.15
CA PHE A 402 16.40 2.45 -1.52
C PHE A 402 17.89 2.42 -1.20
N SER A 403 18.40 1.26 -0.79
CA SER A 403 19.84 1.01 -0.70
C SER A 403 20.23 -0.26 -1.45
N ASP A 404 21.50 -0.38 -1.81
CA ASP A 404 22.04 -1.63 -2.35
C ASP A 404 22.32 -2.66 -1.24
N SER A 405 23.10 -3.69 -1.57
CA SER A 405 23.47 -4.77 -0.66
C SER A 405 24.50 -4.37 0.39
N TYR A 406 25.30 -3.34 0.14
CA TYR A 406 26.29 -2.79 1.09
C TYR A 406 25.73 -1.66 1.95
N GLY A 407 24.54 -1.15 1.62
CA GLY A 407 23.86 -0.08 2.34
C GLY A 407 24.06 1.31 1.71
N GLU A 408 24.64 1.40 0.51
CA GLU A 408 24.74 2.67 -0.20
C GLU A 408 23.37 3.10 -0.73
N ILE A 409 23.05 4.38 -0.60
CA ILE A 409 21.74 4.92 -0.97
C ILE A 409 21.66 5.05 -2.50
N LEU A 410 20.72 4.31 -3.10
CA LEU A 410 20.46 4.34 -4.54
C LEU A 410 19.52 5.48 -4.94
N HIS A 411 18.49 5.71 -4.13
CA HIS A 411 17.49 6.75 -4.37
C HIS A 411 16.79 7.14 -3.08
N GLU A 412 16.68 8.44 -2.82
CA GLU A 412 15.99 8.99 -1.64
C GLU A 412 14.70 9.72 -2.03
N PHE A 413 13.60 9.39 -1.36
CA PHE A 413 12.31 10.04 -1.55
C PHE A 413 12.26 11.35 -0.77
N LYS A 414 12.19 12.45 -1.52
CA LYS A 414 12.08 13.80 -0.96
C LYS A 414 10.64 14.16 -0.61
N THR A 415 10.49 15.03 0.39
CA THR A 415 9.21 15.64 0.73
C THR A 415 8.69 16.44 -0.46
N GLN A 416 7.42 16.25 -0.79
CA GLN A 416 6.71 17.02 -1.80
C GLN A 416 5.57 17.78 -1.12
N GLU A 417 5.52 19.09 -1.33
CA GLU A 417 4.52 19.96 -0.74
C GLU A 417 3.98 20.97 -1.74
N THR A 418 2.73 21.39 -1.55
CA THR A 418 2.08 22.46 -2.31
C THR A 418 1.40 23.42 -1.36
N PRO A 419 1.70 24.73 -1.40
CA PRO A 419 0.99 25.73 -0.61
C PRO A 419 -0.50 25.76 -0.98
N ILE A 420 -1.37 25.77 0.04
CA ILE A 420 -2.83 25.83 -0.15
C ILE A 420 -3.43 27.19 0.22
N GLY A 421 -2.60 28.17 0.59
CA GLY A 421 -3.03 29.54 0.87
C GLY A 421 -3.64 29.75 2.25
N ILE A 422 -3.51 28.77 3.16
CA ILE A 422 -3.74 28.98 4.59
C ILE A 422 -2.53 29.74 5.16
N ARG A 423 -2.79 30.85 5.85
CA ARG A 423 -1.77 31.74 6.46
C ARG A 423 -1.36 31.21 7.85
N ASP A 424 -0.14 31.51 8.26
CA ASP A 424 0.43 31.07 9.54
C ASP A 424 -0.43 31.45 10.74
N TYR A 425 -1.00 32.68 10.76
CA TYR A 425 -1.96 33.12 11.78
C TYR A 425 -3.13 32.14 11.96
N THR A 426 -3.65 31.57 10.87
CA THR A 426 -4.74 30.58 10.95
C THR A 426 -4.27 29.30 11.63
N THR A 427 -3.07 28.83 11.29
CA THR A 427 -2.46 27.67 11.94
C THR A 427 -2.22 27.93 13.43
N GLU A 428 -1.71 29.10 13.80
CA GLU A 428 -1.51 29.51 15.19
C GLU A 428 -2.83 29.46 15.97
N LYS A 429 -3.94 29.97 15.40
CA LYS A 429 -5.27 29.91 16.03
C LYS A 429 -5.77 28.49 16.31
N PHE A 430 -5.36 27.50 15.53
CA PHE A 430 -5.69 26.09 15.79
C PHE A 430 -4.79 25.43 16.84
N LEU A 431 -3.58 25.96 17.05
CA LEU A 431 -2.58 25.42 17.98
C LEU A 431 -2.57 26.15 19.33
N GLU A 432 -3.11 27.37 19.39
CA GLU A 432 -3.40 28.09 20.63
C GLU A 432 -4.29 27.21 21.53
N ARG A 433 -3.84 27.01 22.77
CA ARG A 433 -4.47 26.15 23.78
C ARG A 433 -5.38 26.94 24.71
#